data_AF-A0AAW0TYI6-F1
#
_entry.id   AF-A0AAW0TYI6-F1
#
_cell.length_a   1.000
_cell.length_b   1.000
_cell.length_c   1.000
_cell.angle_alpha   90.00
_cell.angle_beta   90.00
_cell.angle_gamma   90.00
#
_symmetry.space_group_name_H-M   'P 1'
#
loop_
_entity.id
_entity.type
_entity.pdbx_description
1 polymer ?
#
loop_
_entity_poly.entity_id
_entity_poly.type
_entity_poly.pdbx_seq_one_letter_code
_entity_poly.pdbx_strand_id
1 'polypeptide(L)'
;MSASACLVPLLTKQEHLLWAERVKPHLPHCVSVYNNLIQHGQGLVSHDTFYVLRDRPHSVTVLCRNEITPHTQHIGIFCLKKEVGTVVEVLRSSPLIDWEDTNRTHLLLHHVPPYAADPLVRLMHEKGVKVKLMTCFTFTYDAHLDTLTLRLSTKILQRAASSPSWAYI
;
A
#
# COMPACT_ATOMS: atom_id res chain seq x y z
N MET A 1 7.81 24.09 13.57
CA MET A 1 6.76 24.08 12.53
C MET A 1 7.08 22.93 11.59
N SER A 2 6.33 21.83 11.64
CA SER A 2 6.57 20.68 10.75
C SER A 2 5.99 21.01 9.38
N ALA A 3 6.83 21.08 8.34
CA ALA A 3 6.36 21.24 6.98
C ALA A 3 5.49 20.03 6.63
N SER A 4 4.23 20.26 6.26
CA SER A 4 3.31 19.21 5.84
C SER A 4 3.94 18.46 4.66
N ALA A 5 4.17 17.16 4.81
CA ALA A 5 4.87 16.38 3.81
C ALA A 5 4.02 16.31 2.52
N CYS A 6 4.63 16.63 1.38
CA CYS A 6 3.93 16.88 0.14
C CYS A 6 3.92 15.63 -0.74
N LEU A 7 2.74 15.01 -0.85
CA LEU A 7 2.50 13.90 -1.77
C LEU A 7 2.43 14.42 -3.20
N VAL A 8 3.20 13.80 -4.10
CA VAL A 8 3.12 14.06 -5.54
C VAL A 8 2.88 12.77 -6.30
N PRO A 9 2.02 12.79 -7.33
CA PRO A 9 1.77 11.61 -8.13
C PRO A 9 2.97 11.26 -9.02
N LEU A 10 3.19 9.97 -9.26
CA LEU A 10 4.04 9.49 -10.35
C LEU A 10 3.21 9.52 -11.64
N LEU A 11 3.68 10.22 -12.66
CA LEU A 11 2.88 10.50 -13.87
C LEU A 11 3.31 9.69 -15.07
N THR A 12 4.55 9.19 -15.07
CA THR A 12 5.15 8.53 -16.23
C THR A 12 5.54 7.09 -15.93
N LYS A 13 5.49 6.24 -16.95
CA LYS A 13 6.00 4.85 -16.88
C LYS A 13 7.45 4.80 -16.35
N GLN A 14 8.29 5.74 -16.78
CA GLN A 14 9.69 5.81 -16.36
C GLN A 14 9.82 6.10 -14.87
N GLU A 15 9.02 7.01 -14.31
CA GLU A 15 9.02 7.29 -12.87
C GLU A 15 8.64 6.05 -12.05
N HIS A 16 7.65 5.27 -12.50
CA HIS A 16 7.27 4.02 -11.83
C HIS A 16 8.42 3.02 -11.80
N LEU A 17 9.12 2.81 -12.93
CA LEU A 17 10.28 1.91 -13.00
C LEU A 17 11.46 2.38 -12.12
N LEU A 18 11.72 3.69 -12.09
CA LEU A 18 12.75 4.27 -11.22
C LEU A 18 12.41 4.04 -9.74
N TRP A 19 11.14 4.21 -9.37
CA TRP A 19 10.69 3.93 -8.01
C TRP A 19 10.70 2.44 -7.67
N ALA A 20 10.43 1.55 -8.64
CA ALA A 20 10.57 0.12 -8.45
C ALA A 20 12.00 -0.27 -8.07
N GLU A 21 13.00 0.19 -8.84
CA GLU A 21 14.42 -0.07 -8.53
C GLU A 21 14.84 0.55 -7.20
N ARG A 22 14.24 1.68 -6.82
CA ARG A 22 14.50 2.34 -5.55
C ARG A 22 13.97 1.56 -4.34
N VAL A 23 12.80 0.91 -4.46
CA VAL A 23 12.23 0.12 -3.34
C VAL A 23 12.79 -1.29 -3.26
N LYS A 24 13.23 -1.87 -4.39
CA LYS A 24 13.75 -3.25 -4.53
C LYS A 24 14.78 -3.69 -3.48
N PRO A 25 15.73 -2.85 -3.01
CA PRO A 25 16.65 -3.23 -1.93
C PRO A 25 15.98 -3.55 -0.59
N HIS A 26 14.67 -3.28 -0.45
CA HIS A 26 13.88 -3.48 0.76
C HIS A 26 12.98 -4.73 0.69
N LEU A 27 13.24 -5.63 -0.25
CA LEU A 27 12.66 -6.97 -0.25
C LEU A 27 13.04 -7.72 1.05
N PRO A 28 12.16 -8.59 1.58
CA PRO A 28 10.85 -8.95 1.03
C PRO A 28 9.73 -7.96 1.38
N HIS A 29 9.97 -6.96 2.24
CA HIS A 29 8.91 -6.10 2.77
C HIS A 29 8.22 -5.20 1.73
N CYS A 30 8.87 -4.92 0.61
CA CYS A 30 8.32 -4.11 -0.47
C CYS A 30 7.76 -4.92 -1.64
N VAL A 31 7.73 -6.27 -1.59
CA VAL A 31 7.46 -7.11 -2.76
C VAL A 31 6.21 -6.70 -3.53
N SER A 32 5.11 -6.48 -2.82
CA SER A 32 3.82 -6.23 -3.45
C SER A 32 3.81 -4.87 -4.16
N VAL A 33 4.36 -3.83 -3.52
CA VAL A 33 4.51 -2.50 -4.13
C VAL A 33 5.52 -2.51 -5.26
N TYR A 34 6.64 -3.23 -5.12
CA TYR A 34 7.63 -3.41 -6.18
C TYR A 34 6.99 -4.01 -7.44
N ASN A 35 6.27 -5.12 -7.29
CA ASN A 35 5.58 -5.77 -8.41
C ASN A 35 4.55 -4.84 -9.07
N ASN A 36 3.79 -4.10 -8.25
CA ASN A 36 2.78 -3.17 -8.77
C ASN A 36 3.43 -2.02 -9.56
N LEU A 37 4.52 -1.42 -9.04
CA LEU A 37 5.29 -0.39 -9.75
C LEU A 37 5.87 -0.90 -11.07
N ILE A 38 6.40 -2.13 -11.12
CA ILE A 38 6.90 -2.74 -12.37
C ILE A 38 5.78 -2.92 -13.38
N GLN A 39 4.63 -3.45 -12.97
CA GLN A 39 3.47 -3.66 -13.86
C GLN A 39 2.97 -2.33 -14.46
N HIS A 40 2.88 -1.28 -13.66
CA HIS A 40 2.53 0.07 -14.13
C HIS A 40 3.59 0.67 -15.04
N GLY A 41 4.86 0.55 -14.67
CA GLY A 41 5.99 1.01 -15.49
C GLY A 41 6.08 0.33 -16.85
N GLN A 42 5.62 -0.92 -16.95
CA GLN A 42 5.49 -1.65 -18.21
C GLN A 42 4.17 -1.35 -18.96
N GLY A 43 3.23 -0.67 -18.32
CA GLY A 43 1.90 -0.38 -18.88
C GLY A 43 0.97 -1.59 -18.93
N LEU A 44 1.20 -2.58 -18.07
CA LEU A 44 0.34 -3.76 -17.91
C LEU A 44 -0.91 -3.46 -17.07
N VAL A 45 -0.83 -2.41 -16.24
CA VAL A 45 -1.88 -1.98 -15.31
C VAL A 45 -1.92 -0.44 -15.31
N SER A 46 -3.10 0.16 -15.13
CA SER A 46 -3.28 1.63 -15.19
C SER A 46 -4.29 2.20 -14.19
N HIS A 47 -4.75 1.41 -13.22
CA HIS A 47 -5.88 1.78 -12.36
C HIS A 47 -5.49 2.24 -10.95
N ASP A 48 -4.20 2.21 -10.64
CA ASP A 48 -3.64 2.78 -9.43
C ASP A 48 -2.93 4.10 -9.75
N THR A 49 -3.17 5.11 -8.93
CA THR A 49 -2.37 6.33 -8.91
C THR A 49 -1.34 6.22 -7.78
N PHE A 50 -0.05 6.29 -8.10
CA PHE A 50 1.04 6.24 -7.11
C PHE A 50 1.46 7.63 -6.66
N TYR A 51 1.78 7.78 -5.38
CA TYR A 51 2.19 9.02 -4.74
C TYR A 51 3.46 8.80 -3.91
N VAL A 52 4.33 9.80 -3.92
CA VAL A 52 5.61 9.79 -3.19
C VAL A 52 5.83 11.12 -2.48
N LEU A 53 6.74 11.14 -1.49
CA LEU A 53 7.06 12.35 -0.74
C LEU A 53 8.13 13.18 -1.47
N ARG A 54 7.73 14.27 -2.12
CA ARG A 54 8.64 15.10 -2.94
C ARG A 54 9.67 15.85 -2.11
N ASP A 55 9.27 16.32 -0.94
CA ASP A 55 10.10 17.11 -0.03
C ASP A 55 11.16 16.27 0.69
N ARG A 56 11.15 14.94 0.49
CA ARG A 56 12.06 14.00 1.15
C ARG A 56 12.75 13.11 0.12
N PRO A 57 13.81 13.59 -0.56
CA PRO A 57 14.45 12.90 -1.68
C PRO A 57 15.13 11.60 -1.29
N HIS A 58 15.29 11.29 0.00
CA HIS A 58 15.80 10.02 0.54
C HIS A 58 14.69 9.09 1.03
N SER A 59 13.43 9.53 1.00
CA SER A 59 12.31 8.70 1.41
C SER A 59 12.06 7.60 0.39
N VAL A 60 11.66 6.42 0.83
CA VAL A 60 11.17 5.36 -0.07
C VAL A 60 9.67 5.11 0.14
N THR A 61 8.98 6.08 0.75
CA THR A 61 7.54 6.01 0.96
C THR A 61 6.81 6.05 -0.37
N VAL A 62 5.95 5.07 -0.56
CA VAL A 62 5.04 4.95 -1.70
C VAL A 62 3.64 4.73 -1.15
N LEU A 63 2.72 5.60 -1.55
CA LEU A 63 1.29 5.38 -1.38
C LEU A 63 0.69 5.12 -2.75
N CYS A 64 -0.27 4.22 -2.88
CA CYS A 64 -1.06 4.13 -4.11
C CYS A 64 -2.54 4.14 -3.79
N ARG A 65 -3.35 4.67 -4.70
CA ARG A 65 -4.80 4.66 -4.60
C ARG A 65 -5.36 3.89 -5.80
N ASN A 66 -6.11 2.83 -5.53
CA ASN A 66 -6.79 2.06 -6.56
C ASN A 66 -8.20 2.64 -6.79
N GLU A 67 -8.54 2.89 -8.06
CA GLU A 67 -9.79 3.57 -8.44
C GLU A 67 -10.85 2.60 -8.99
N ILE A 68 -10.60 1.29 -9.01
CA ILE A 68 -11.50 0.32 -9.64
C ILE A 68 -12.77 0.09 -8.82
N THR A 69 -12.65 -0.06 -7.50
CA THR A 69 -13.74 -0.63 -6.70
C THR A 69 -14.68 0.48 -6.22
N PRO A 70 -15.94 0.53 -6.70
CA PRO A 70 -16.90 1.50 -6.22
C PRO A 70 -17.14 1.32 -4.72
N HIS A 71 -17.33 2.41 -3.99
CA HIS A 71 -17.63 2.42 -2.55
C HIS A 71 -16.55 1.83 -1.63
N THR A 72 -15.34 1.60 -2.13
CA THR A 72 -14.19 1.23 -1.31
C THR A 72 -13.00 2.12 -1.64
N GLN A 73 -12.40 2.71 -0.61
CA GLN A 73 -11.15 3.47 -0.72
C GLN A 73 -9.99 2.49 -0.55
N HIS A 74 -9.29 2.17 -1.64
CA HIS A 74 -8.18 1.22 -1.64
C HIS A 74 -6.86 1.97 -1.62
N ILE A 75 -6.12 1.89 -0.52
CA ILE A 75 -4.84 2.59 -0.33
C ILE A 75 -3.71 1.59 -0.10
N GLY A 76 -2.77 1.49 -1.02
CA GLY A 76 -1.55 0.71 -0.84
C GLY A 76 -0.49 1.54 -0.16
N ILE A 77 0.27 0.93 0.74
CA ILE A 77 1.28 1.63 1.55
C ILE A 77 2.57 0.82 1.57
N PHE A 78 3.68 1.47 1.25
CA PHE A 78 5.02 1.01 1.63
C PHE A 78 5.84 2.18 2.16
N CYS A 79 6.64 1.92 3.19
CA CYS A 79 7.60 2.87 3.75
C CYS A 79 8.63 2.11 4.58
N LEU A 80 9.76 2.72 4.96
CA LEU A 80 10.67 2.12 5.94
C LEU A 80 10.15 2.27 7.36
N LYS A 81 10.63 1.42 8.26
CA LYS A 81 10.30 1.47 9.69
C LYS A 81 10.50 2.85 10.33
N LYS A 82 11.54 3.59 9.93
CA LYS A 82 11.83 4.95 10.41
C LYS A 82 10.88 6.03 9.87
N GLU A 83 10.11 5.72 8.82
CA GLU A 83 9.24 6.65 8.11
C GLU A 83 7.77 6.49 8.49
N VAL A 84 7.43 5.47 9.28
CA VAL A 84 6.05 5.16 9.68
C VAL A 84 5.35 6.36 10.30
N GLY A 85 6.03 7.13 11.16
CA GLY A 85 5.47 8.34 11.74
C GLY A 85 5.06 9.37 10.70
N THR A 86 5.89 9.54 9.66
CA THR A 86 5.59 10.44 8.53
C THR A 86 4.42 9.93 7.70
N VAL A 87 4.34 8.62 7.43
CA VAL A 87 3.19 8.05 6.73
C VAL A 87 1.89 8.30 7.50
N VAL A 88 1.91 8.09 8.81
CA VAL A 88 0.75 8.36 9.68
C VAL A 88 0.36 9.84 9.64
N GLU A 89 1.34 10.76 9.73
CA GLU A 89 1.08 12.20 9.60
C GLU A 89 0.45 12.55 8.25
N VAL A 90 1.04 12.02 7.16
CA VAL A 90 0.55 12.24 5.80
C VAL A 90 -0.88 11.74 5.65
N LEU A 91 -1.17 10.49 6.02
CA LEU A 91 -2.52 9.93 5.90
C LEU A 91 -3.53 10.69 6.77
N ARG A 92 -3.12 11.17 7.94
CA ARG A 92 -3.99 11.94 8.85
C ARG A 92 -4.51 13.23 8.21
N SER A 93 -3.68 13.92 7.43
CA SER A 93 -3.98 15.23 6.82
C SER A 93 -4.23 15.19 5.31
N SER A 94 -3.95 14.06 4.65
CA SER A 94 -4.03 13.94 3.20
C SER A 94 -5.47 13.75 2.72
N PRO A 95 -5.85 14.33 1.57
CA PRO A 95 -7.13 14.05 0.92
C PRO A 95 -7.16 12.67 0.21
N LEU A 96 -6.11 11.85 0.34
CA LEU A 96 -6.10 10.49 -0.21
C LEU A 96 -7.17 9.60 0.41
N ILE A 97 -7.48 9.82 1.70
CA ILE A 97 -8.55 9.14 2.42
C ILE A 97 -9.60 10.19 2.73
N ASP A 98 -10.80 9.97 2.22
CA ASP A 98 -11.99 10.66 2.68
C ASP A 98 -12.42 10.05 4.01
N TRP A 99 -11.97 10.70 5.09
CA TRP A 99 -12.24 10.31 6.47
C TRP A 99 -13.72 10.51 6.88
N GLU A 100 -14.43 11.41 6.20
CA GLU A 100 -15.85 11.67 6.50
C GLU A 100 -16.72 10.59 5.85
N ASP A 101 -16.40 10.24 4.60
CA ASP A 101 -17.13 9.24 3.83
C ASP A 101 -16.75 7.79 4.19
N THR A 102 -15.72 7.57 5.02
CA THR A 102 -15.35 6.21 5.50
C THR A 102 -16.42 5.58 6.40
N ASN A 103 -17.40 6.35 6.87
CA ASN A 103 -18.57 5.80 7.56
C ASN A 103 -19.55 5.11 6.58
N ARG A 104 -19.52 5.51 5.31
CA ARG A 104 -20.41 5.05 4.24
C ARG A 104 -19.70 4.15 3.23
N THR A 105 -18.37 4.22 3.18
CA THR A 105 -17.51 3.43 2.30
C THR A 105 -16.56 2.55 3.10
N HIS A 106 -16.08 1.49 2.49
CA HIS A 106 -15.04 0.65 3.09
C HIS A 106 -13.65 1.29 2.86
N LEU A 107 -12.71 1.12 3.78
CA LEU A 107 -11.30 1.52 3.60
C LEU A 107 -10.43 0.27 3.61
N LEU A 108 -9.73 -0.03 2.53
CA LEU A 108 -8.77 -1.12 2.47
C LEU A 108 -7.36 -0.53 2.41
N LEU A 109 -6.61 -0.67 3.49
CA LEU A 109 -5.16 -0.50 3.45
C LEU A 109 -4.53 -1.82 3.00
N HIS A 110 -3.60 -1.77 2.06
CA HIS A 110 -2.92 -2.96 1.57
C HIS A 110 -1.43 -2.74 1.37
N HIS A 111 -0.69 -3.83 1.18
CA HIS A 111 0.79 -3.86 1.12
C HIS A 111 1.49 -3.35 2.39
N VAL A 112 0.76 -3.18 3.49
CA VAL A 112 1.25 -2.62 4.74
C VAL A 112 2.37 -3.50 5.32
N PRO A 113 3.60 -2.97 5.50
CA PRO A 113 4.64 -3.70 6.18
C PRO A 113 4.22 -4.03 7.62
N PRO A 114 4.57 -5.21 8.18
CA PRO A 114 4.09 -5.62 9.50
C PRO A 114 4.37 -4.61 10.62
N TYR A 115 5.50 -3.92 10.55
CA TYR A 115 5.88 -2.89 11.55
C TYR A 115 5.06 -1.59 11.47
N ALA A 116 4.32 -1.37 10.39
CA ALA A 116 3.47 -0.20 10.22
C ALA A 116 2.01 -0.45 10.64
N ALA A 117 1.63 -1.72 10.88
CA ALA A 117 0.25 -2.09 11.21
C ALA A 117 -0.25 -1.38 12.49
N ASP A 118 0.44 -1.51 13.62
CA ASP A 118 0.00 -0.93 14.88
C ASP A 118 -0.17 0.61 14.83
N PRO A 119 0.79 1.39 14.29
CA PRO A 119 0.60 2.83 14.13
C PRO A 119 -0.58 3.20 13.23
N LEU A 120 -0.83 2.44 12.16
CA LEU A 120 -1.97 2.67 11.28
C LEU A 120 -3.30 2.30 11.95
N VAL A 121 -3.37 1.22 12.71
CA VAL A 121 -4.55 0.85 13.53
C VAL A 121 -4.89 1.98 14.50
N ARG A 122 -3.89 2.55 15.17
CA ARG A 122 -4.09 3.70 16.07
C ARG A 122 -4.66 4.90 15.31
N LEU A 123 -4.13 5.23 14.14
CA LEU A 123 -4.67 6.29 13.29
C LEU A 123 -6.15 6.03 12.91
N MET A 124 -6.51 4.80 12.54
CA MET A 124 -7.90 4.46 12.22
C MET A 124 -8.82 4.66 13.44
N HIS A 125 -8.39 4.24 14.62
CA HIS A 125 -9.14 4.45 15.86
C HIS A 125 -9.26 5.94 16.23
N GLU A 126 -8.20 6.74 16.05
CA GLU A 126 -8.24 8.20 16.19
C GLU A 126 -9.33 8.84 15.29
N LYS A 127 -9.57 8.24 14.12
CA LYS A 127 -10.59 8.67 13.15
C LYS A 127 -11.96 8.01 13.35
N GLY A 128 -12.13 7.23 14.42
CA GLY A 128 -13.40 6.57 14.75
C GLY A 128 -13.74 5.35 13.87
N VAL A 129 -12.77 4.84 13.09
CA VAL A 129 -12.97 3.73 12.15
C VAL A 129 -12.69 2.39 12.83
N LYS A 130 -13.60 1.41 12.67
CA LYS A 130 -13.39 0.04 13.15
C LYS A 130 -12.44 -0.72 12.22
N VAL A 131 -11.44 -1.37 12.81
CA VAL A 131 -10.40 -2.09 12.05
C VAL A 131 -10.56 -3.59 12.16
N LYS A 132 -10.38 -4.28 11.03
CA LYS A 132 -10.21 -5.72 10.92
C LYS A 132 -8.89 -6.01 10.22
N LEU A 133 -7.97 -6.65 10.92
CA LEU A 133 -6.70 -7.08 10.35
C LEU A 133 -6.89 -8.35 9.51
N MET A 134 -6.26 -8.38 8.34
CA MET A 134 -6.21 -9.52 7.43
C MET A 134 -4.77 -9.81 7.04
N THR A 135 -4.39 -11.08 7.07
CA THR A 135 -3.06 -11.50 6.63
C THR A 135 -3.12 -11.96 5.18
N CYS A 136 -2.35 -11.31 4.31
CA CYS A 136 -2.18 -11.68 2.91
C CYS A 136 -0.73 -12.10 2.65
N PHE A 137 -0.54 -13.19 1.89
CA PHE A 137 0.79 -13.65 1.48
C PHE A 137 1.09 -13.17 0.07
N THR A 138 2.22 -12.49 -0.11
CA THR A 138 2.74 -12.13 -1.44
C THR A 138 4.00 -12.93 -1.70
N PHE A 139 4.08 -13.54 -2.89
CA PHE A 139 5.21 -14.37 -3.31
C PHE A 139 6.07 -13.58 -4.31
N THR A 140 7.38 -13.58 -4.09
CA THR A 140 8.37 -13.18 -5.11
C THR A 140 8.80 -14.41 -5.88
N TYR A 141 8.91 -14.29 -7.21
CA TYR A 141 9.69 -15.24 -7.99
C TYR A 141 11.17 -14.91 -7.80
N ASP A 142 11.92 -15.83 -7.22
CA ASP A 142 13.38 -15.78 -7.21
C ASP A 142 13.88 -16.61 -8.39
N ALA A 143 14.44 -15.96 -9.41
CA ALA A 143 14.98 -16.63 -10.58
C ALA A 143 16.22 -17.49 -10.25
N HIS A 144 16.79 -17.36 -9.04
CA HIS A 144 17.88 -18.19 -8.53
C HIS A 144 17.40 -19.40 -7.73
N LEU A 145 16.11 -19.47 -7.37
CA LEU A 145 15.53 -20.67 -6.77
C LEU A 145 15.15 -21.65 -7.88
N ASP A 146 15.79 -22.81 -7.84
CA ASP A 146 15.63 -23.91 -8.79
C ASP A 146 14.15 -24.19 -9.12
N THR A 147 13.87 -24.47 -10.39
CA THR A 147 12.53 -24.68 -10.99
C THR A 147 11.67 -25.74 -10.30
N LEU A 148 12.26 -26.55 -9.42
CA LEU A 148 11.62 -27.62 -8.66
C LEU A 148 10.91 -27.16 -7.36
N THR A 149 11.07 -25.92 -6.92
CA THR A 149 10.58 -25.47 -5.58
C THR A 149 9.13 -24.98 -5.57
N LEU A 150 8.49 -24.81 -6.74
CA LEU A 150 7.09 -24.38 -6.86
C LEU A 150 6.13 -25.59 -6.79
N ARG A 151 6.02 -26.22 -5.62
CA ARG A 151 4.88 -27.07 -5.27
C ARG A 151 4.27 -26.59 -3.96
N LEU A 152 3.45 -25.53 -4.03
CA LEU A 152 2.55 -25.18 -2.94
C LEU A 152 1.11 -25.55 -3.31
N SER A 153 0.48 -26.30 -2.42
CA SER A 153 -0.80 -26.98 -2.58
C SER A 153 -1.98 -26.00 -2.54
N THR A 154 -2.91 -26.22 -3.46
CA THR A 154 -4.10 -25.44 -3.81
C THR A 154 -5.20 -25.34 -2.73
N LYS A 155 -4.89 -25.49 -1.43
CA LYS A 155 -5.93 -25.64 -0.39
C LYS A 155 -6.30 -24.39 0.40
N ILE A 156 -5.72 -23.22 0.14
CA ILE A 156 -6.02 -22.02 0.94
C ILE A 156 -6.47 -20.90 0.02
N LEU A 157 -7.75 -20.87 -0.35
CA LEU A 157 -8.44 -19.68 -0.85
C LEU A 157 -9.94 -19.97 -0.89
N GLN A 158 -10.64 -19.74 0.22
CA GLN A 158 -12.08 -19.51 0.18
C GLN A 158 -12.60 -18.80 1.43
N ARG A 159 -13.48 -17.81 1.18
CA ARG A 159 -14.33 -17.00 2.07
C ARG A 159 -13.67 -15.72 2.62
N ALA A 160 -14.34 -14.56 2.63
CA ALA A 160 -15.79 -14.33 2.74
C ALA A 160 -16.24 -13.02 2.06
N ALA A 161 -17.49 -13.01 1.58
CA ALA A 161 -18.26 -11.80 1.28
C ALA A 161 -19.35 -11.60 2.35
N SER A 162 -19.81 -10.34 2.45
CA SER A 162 -20.93 -9.74 3.23
C SER A 162 -20.76 -9.46 4.74
N SER A 163 -20.40 -8.21 5.09
CA SER A 163 -20.68 -7.55 6.39
C SER A 163 -20.15 -6.09 6.47
N PRO A 164 -20.57 -5.27 7.47
CA PRO A 164 -20.74 -3.79 7.38
C PRO A 164 -19.43 -2.98 7.31
N SER A 165 -19.47 -1.65 7.31
CA SER A 165 -18.32 -0.73 7.12
C SER A 165 -17.09 -1.07 7.98
N TRP A 166 -16.13 -1.80 7.40
CA TRP A 166 -14.85 -2.19 8.01
C TRP A 166 -13.69 -1.51 7.29
N ALA A 167 -12.66 -1.11 8.05
CA ALA A 167 -11.33 -0.97 7.51
C ALA A 167 -10.61 -2.32 7.52
N TYR A 168 -10.06 -2.71 6.37
CA TYR A 168 -9.24 -3.91 6.24
C TYR A 168 -7.78 -3.47 6.12
N ILE A 169 -6.90 -4.03 6.94
CA ILE A 169 -5.44 -3.81 6.87
C ILE A 169 -4.76 -5.15 6.67
#